data_AF-A0A1C5CLY4-F1
#
_entry.id   AF-A0A1C5CLY4-F1
#
_cell.length_a   1.000
_cell.length_b   1.000
_cell.length_c   1.000
_cell.angle_alpha   90.00
_cell.angle_beta   90.00
_cell.angle_gamma   90.00
#
_symmetry.space_group_name_H-M   'P 1'
#
loop_
_entity.id
_entity.type
_entity.pdbx_description
1 polymer ?
#
loop_
_entity_poly.entity_id
_entity_poly.type
_entity_poly.pdbx_seq_one_letter_code
_entity_poly.pdbx_strand_id
1 'polypeptide(L)'
;MRIAVCGIHIESSTFTEHVTTRDDFEVRRGDEVLALFPLDEWAPGVEFVGILTANAGAAGPIQTDVYDALENEMAQRLRDAGPVDGVWLEMHGAAHVQGRRDAEEHWLRRVREIVGAEPILSGSFDTHGNMSEELVRLLDLAAFHRHAPHIDSAQTRERAVRNLVSVVKHGGRPHKAWVRIPVLLPGERTSTVVEPAKTVFGQLLPTIDKHNLIDAAMCVGFFWADEPRNAAGVFTSAWHADDAVTAAESLAKTFWEHRKQFQIVSEHYGTLDEALDFALTRPARPLFVSDSGDNVTAGATGDITYAIHHALKRHDILDSSVRILFGGVWDPETVQAAADAGEGAVLRRGIGALVDSRYGAPVDGEWTVLQILLGPDSKPTEAVLRGNGVDVTVRSNRAPFARTDDAGFPPGIVRGPEPIDIAEYDVVVVKNGYLFPAQAEDAGSAFMAITPGGTDLDHGRLEYTAISRPLYPWDETIDANLTARLVPAWTADRAEAN
;
A
#
# COMPACT_ATOMS: atom_id res chain seq x y z
N MET A 1 -21.30 6.24 25.46
CA MET A 1 -20.64 5.29 24.56
C MET A 1 -19.21 5.75 24.39
N ARG A 2 -18.24 4.90 24.70
CA ARG A 2 -16.80 5.20 24.61
C ARG A 2 -16.15 4.30 23.56
N ILE A 3 -15.47 4.90 22.58
CA ILE A 3 -14.77 4.17 21.51
C ILE A 3 -13.30 4.52 21.53
N ALA A 4 -12.42 3.52 21.70
CA ALA A 4 -10.98 3.73 21.55
C ALA A 4 -10.57 3.76 20.08
N VAL A 5 -9.57 4.57 19.74
CA VAL A 5 -8.98 4.64 18.39
C VAL A 5 -7.50 4.30 18.47
N CYS A 6 -7.09 3.23 17.79
CA CYS A 6 -5.68 2.83 17.69
C CYS A 6 -5.36 2.21 16.33
N GLY A 7 -4.09 2.01 16.01
CA GLY A 7 -3.75 1.37 14.73
C GLY A 7 -2.27 1.38 14.40
N ILE A 8 -1.91 0.47 13.50
CA ILE A 8 -0.62 0.45 12.81
C ILE A 8 -0.89 0.30 11.31
N HIS A 9 -0.44 1.30 10.55
CA HIS A 9 -0.73 1.44 9.13
C HIS A 9 0.57 1.40 8.34
N ILE A 10 0.84 0.24 7.75
CA ILE A 10 2.00 0.01 6.89
C ILE A 10 1.72 -1.13 5.91
N GLU A 11 2.17 -0.94 4.68
CA GLU A 11 2.26 -1.98 3.66
C GLU A 11 3.71 -2.41 3.53
N SER A 12 4.04 -3.67 3.85
CA SER A 12 5.42 -4.14 3.93
C SER A 12 5.76 -5.13 2.84
N SER A 13 6.58 -4.73 1.87
CA SER A 13 7.21 -5.69 0.94
C SER A 13 8.20 -6.56 1.71
N THR A 14 8.14 -7.88 1.53
CA THR A 14 9.13 -8.82 2.08
C THR A 14 10.29 -9.07 1.11
N PHE A 15 10.20 -8.53 -0.12
CA PHE A 15 11.21 -8.71 -1.16
C PHE A 15 12.17 -7.52 -1.28
N THR A 16 11.90 -6.43 -0.57
CA THR A 16 12.74 -5.22 -0.50
C THR A 16 13.87 -5.37 0.54
N GLU A 17 15.01 -4.70 0.31
CA GLU A 17 16.09 -4.59 1.33
C GLU A 17 15.83 -3.46 2.34
N HIS A 18 14.86 -2.58 2.06
CA HIS A 18 14.50 -1.53 3.00
C HIS A 18 13.90 -2.15 4.27
N VAL A 19 14.28 -1.59 5.42
CA VAL A 19 13.78 -2.00 6.73
C VAL A 19 13.18 -0.77 7.38
N THR A 20 11.93 -0.89 7.81
CA THR A 20 11.18 0.21 8.41
C THR A 20 11.62 0.38 9.86
N THR A 21 12.18 1.55 10.14
CA THR A 21 12.70 1.96 11.45
C THR A 21 11.71 2.88 12.17
N ARG A 22 12.06 3.33 13.38
CA ARG A 22 11.23 4.29 14.12
C ARG A 22 11.05 5.62 13.38
N ASP A 23 12.05 6.07 12.63
CA ASP A 23 12.04 7.38 11.96
C ASP A 23 11.11 7.39 10.74
N ASP A 24 10.77 6.22 10.20
CA ASP A 24 9.80 6.06 9.12
C ASP A 24 8.34 6.20 9.60
N PHE A 25 8.09 6.07 10.91
CA PHE A 25 6.74 6.17 11.48
C PHE A 25 6.37 7.58 11.94
N GLU A 26 5.26 8.06 11.40
CA GLU A 26 4.50 9.16 12.00
C GLU A 26 3.59 8.60 13.11
N VAL A 27 3.99 8.81 14.37
CA VAL A 27 3.27 8.27 15.54
C VAL A 27 2.53 9.39 16.27
N ARG A 28 1.20 9.26 16.35
CA ARG A 28 0.29 10.20 17.01
C ARG A 28 -0.34 9.59 18.26
N ARG A 29 -0.65 10.42 19.25
CA ARG A 29 -1.16 9.98 20.57
C ARG A 29 -2.32 10.84 21.04
N GLY A 30 -3.26 10.25 21.78
CA GLY A 30 -4.33 11.03 22.42
C GLY A 30 -5.11 11.88 21.42
N ASP A 31 -5.25 13.17 21.72
CA ASP A 31 -5.97 14.11 20.87
C ASP A 31 -5.38 14.28 19.46
N GLU A 32 -4.07 14.02 19.27
CA GLU A 32 -3.46 14.02 17.93
C GLU A 32 -4.04 12.94 17.03
N VAL A 33 -4.43 11.78 17.61
CA VAL A 33 -5.12 10.72 16.86
C VAL A 33 -6.52 11.18 16.48
N LEU A 34 -7.22 11.83 17.40
CA LEU A 34 -8.60 12.29 17.17
C LEU A 34 -8.65 13.41 16.12
N ALA A 35 -7.65 14.28 16.10
CA ALA A 35 -7.53 15.39 15.14
C ALA A 35 -7.34 14.94 13.68
N LEU A 36 -6.99 13.67 13.43
CA LEU A 36 -6.87 13.12 12.08
C LEU A 36 -8.21 12.97 11.35
N PHE A 37 -9.29 12.85 12.12
CA PHE A 37 -10.56 12.36 11.59
C PHE A 37 -11.71 13.26 12.08
N PRO A 38 -12.70 13.57 11.22
CA PRO A 38 -13.89 14.30 11.63
C PRO A 38 -14.87 13.39 12.40
N LEU A 39 -14.43 12.82 13.53
CA LEU A 39 -15.18 11.82 14.30
C LEU A 39 -16.53 12.33 14.81
N ASP A 40 -16.63 13.61 15.17
CA ASP A 40 -17.87 14.25 15.61
C ASP A 40 -18.91 14.31 14.49
N GLU A 41 -18.48 14.43 13.23
CA GLU A 41 -19.36 14.40 12.05
C GLU A 41 -19.80 12.96 11.74
N TRP A 42 -18.88 12.00 11.87
CA TRP A 42 -19.15 10.59 11.60
C TRP A 42 -20.05 9.95 12.66
N ALA A 43 -19.89 10.32 13.93
CA ALA A 43 -20.59 9.70 15.04
C ALA A 43 -20.86 10.70 16.18
N PRO A 44 -21.81 11.63 16.01
CA PRO A 44 -22.09 12.67 17.00
C PRO A 44 -22.54 12.06 18.33
N GLY A 45 -21.99 12.61 19.42
CA GLY A 45 -22.31 12.21 20.80
C GLY A 45 -21.62 10.94 21.29
N VAL A 46 -20.66 10.41 20.52
CA VAL A 46 -19.77 9.34 20.97
C VAL A 46 -18.53 9.95 21.63
N GLU A 47 -18.11 9.41 22.76
CA GLU A 47 -16.84 9.79 23.38
C GLU A 47 -15.72 8.96 22.74
N PHE A 48 -14.89 9.60 21.91
CA PHE A 48 -13.71 8.95 21.34
C PHE A 48 -12.48 9.13 22.24
N VAL A 49 -11.70 8.07 22.37
CA VAL A 49 -10.45 8.07 23.15
C VAL A 49 -9.29 7.71 22.23
N GLY A 50 -8.46 8.70 21.91
CA GLY A 50 -7.27 8.48 21.09
C GLY A 50 -6.20 7.72 21.86
N ILE A 51 -5.78 6.56 21.36
CA ILE A 51 -4.76 5.73 22.00
C ILE A 51 -3.41 6.00 21.33
N LEU A 52 -3.19 5.40 20.18
CA LEU A 52 -1.96 5.51 19.39
C LEU A 52 -2.25 5.07 17.96
N THR A 53 -1.86 5.88 16.99
CA THR A 53 -1.76 5.47 15.58
C THR A 53 -0.32 5.66 15.11
N ALA A 54 0.19 4.68 14.36
CA ALA A 54 1.52 4.73 13.76
C ALA A 54 1.41 4.44 12.27
N ASN A 55 1.80 5.38 11.42
CA ASN A 55 1.73 5.26 9.96
C ASN A 55 3.13 5.38 9.33
N ALA A 56 3.52 4.43 8.48
CA ALA A 56 4.76 4.46 7.71
C ALA A 56 4.56 4.35 6.19
N GLY A 57 3.31 4.34 5.71
CA GLY A 57 2.97 4.12 4.31
C GLY A 57 3.45 2.76 3.78
N ALA A 58 3.78 2.69 2.50
CA ALA A 58 4.33 1.48 1.90
C ALA A 58 5.85 1.45 2.02
N ALA A 59 6.39 0.42 2.67
CA ALA A 59 7.80 0.30 3.03
C ALA A 59 8.23 -1.19 3.07
N GLY A 60 9.37 -1.48 3.70
CA GLY A 60 9.80 -2.86 3.96
C GLY A 60 9.37 -3.38 5.33
N PRO A 61 9.90 -4.53 5.76
CA PRO A 61 9.59 -5.12 7.05
C PRO A 61 9.91 -4.17 8.21
N ILE A 62 9.05 -4.14 9.22
CA ILE A 62 9.25 -3.36 10.44
C ILE A 62 10.33 -4.03 11.29
N GLN A 63 11.26 -3.24 11.85
CA GLN A 63 12.18 -3.75 12.87
C GLN A 63 11.40 -4.27 14.08
N THR A 64 11.81 -5.43 14.57
CA THR A 64 11.12 -6.13 15.66
C THR A 64 10.97 -5.27 16.92
N ASP A 65 12.02 -4.56 17.31
CA ASP A 65 12.04 -3.68 18.48
C ASP A 65 11.17 -2.43 18.32
N VAL A 66 11.09 -1.88 17.11
CA VAL A 66 10.19 -0.78 16.76
C VAL A 66 8.73 -1.22 16.89
N TYR A 67 8.37 -2.38 16.32
CA TYR A 67 7.02 -2.94 16.46
C TYR A 67 6.69 -3.18 17.94
N ASP A 68 7.60 -3.82 18.70
CA ASP A 68 7.40 -4.09 20.12
C ASP A 68 7.22 -2.81 20.93
N ALA A 69 7.98 -1.75 20.63
CA ALA A 69 7.83 -0.47 21.32
C ALA A 69 6.47 0.17 21.07
N LEU A 70 5.99 0.16 19.80
CA LEU A 70 4.70 0.71 19.41
C LEU A 70 3.53 -0.08 20.02
N GLU A 71 3.60 -1.41 19.98
CA GLU A 71 2.56 -2.27 20.55
C GLU A 71 2.50 -2.13 22.08
N ASN A 72 3.65 -2.10 22.76
CA ASN A 72 3.70 -1.91 24.21
C ASN A 72 3.16 -0.54 24.61
N GLU A 73 3.48 0.52 23.86
CA GLU A 73 2.92 1.85 24.10
C GLU A 73 1.40 1.87 23.88
N MET A 74 0.91 1.30 22.78
CA MET A 74 -0.53 1.15 22.51
C MET A 74 -1.22 0.40 23.65
N ALA A 75 -0.65 -0.73 24.07
CA ALA A 75 -1.22 -1.57 25.12
C ALA A 75 -1.30 -0.87 26.48
N GLN A 76 -0.28 -0.08 26.83
CA GLN A 76 -0.28 0.70 28.06
C GLN A 76 -1.36 1.80 28.01
N ARG A 77 -1.41 2.58 26.93
CA ARG A 77 -2.40 3.65 26.75
C ARG A 77 -3.83 3.13 26.73
N LEU A 78 -4.06 1.97 26.11
CA LEU A 78 -5.37 1.33 26.06
C LEU A 78 -5.82 0.87 27.45
N ARG A 79 -4.90 0.37 28.30
CA ARG A 79 -5.21 0.08 29.71
C ARG A 79 -5.57 1.34 30.48
N ASP A 80 -4.81 2.42 30.28
CA ASP A 80 -5.03 3.70 30.96
C ASP A 80 -6.35 4.38 30.54
N ALA A 81 -6.82 4.12 29.32
CA ALA A 81 -8.11 4.60 28.81
C ALA A 81 -9.32 4.01 29.56
N GLY A 82 -9.13 2.88 30.27
CA GLY A 82 -10.17 2.18 31.00
C GLY A 82 -11.21 1.49 30.10
N PRO A 83 -12.38 1.12 30.65
CA PRO A 83 -13.41 0.38 29.91
C PRO A 83 -13.96 1.16 28.71
N VAL A 84 -14.06 0.50 27.55
CA VAL A 84 -14.64 1.03 26.32
C VAL A 84 -15.73 0.11 25.80
N ASP A 85 -16.67 0.65 25.03
CA ASP A 85 -17.75 -0.12 24.40
C ASP A 85 -17.32 -0.70 23.03
N GLY A 86 -16.26 -0.13 22.44
CA GLY A 86 -15.69 -0.61 21.20
C GLY A 86 -14.31 -0.01 20.91
N VAL A 87 -13.66 -0.59 19.90
CA VAL A 87 -12.34 -0.15 19.42
C VAL A 87 -12.39 -0.05 17.90
N TRP A 88 -11.99 1.10 17.36
CA TRP A 88 -11.70 1.25 15.95
C TRP A 88 -10.19 1.12 15.71
N LEU A 89 -9.84 0.25 14.78
CA LEU A 89 -8.49 -0.08 14.34
C LEU A 89 -8.23 0.54 12.96
N GLU A 90 -7.37 1.55 12.92
CA GLU A 90 -6.90 2.15 11.66
C GLU A 90 -5.68 1.36 11.17
N MET A 91 -5.90 0.44 10.23
CA MET A 91 -4.89 -0.53 9.79
C MET A 91 -4.68 -0.43 8.29
N HIS A 92 -3.57 -0.97 7.80
CA HIS A 92 -3.41 -1.23 6.36
C HIS A 92 -3.90 -2.64 6.02
N GLY A 93 -3.38 -3.65 6.73
CA GLY A 93 -3.67 -5.07 6.49
C GLY A 93 -2.53 -5.84 5.80
N ALA A 94 -1.40 -5.20 5.51
CA ALA A 94 -0.22 -5.83 4.91
C ALA A 94 1.09 -5.55 5.70
N ALA A 95 0.99 -5.38 7.01
CA ALA A 95 2.16 -5.17 7.87
C ALA A 95 2.96 -6.47 7.99
N HIS A 96 4.29 -6.34 7.91
CA HIS A 96 5.23 -7.43 8.16
C HIS A 96 6.30 -6.98 9.15
N VAL A 97 6.67 -7.85 10.09
CA VAL A 97 7.70 -7.58 11.09
C VAL A 97 8.84 -8.57 10.89
N GLN A 98 10.08 -8.09 10.93
CA GLN A 98 11.24 -8.96 10.76
C GLN A 98 11.19 -10.15 11.72
N GLY A 99 11.29 -11.36 11.15
CA GLY A 99 11.29 -12.62 11.90
C GLY A 99 9.95 -13.01 12.53
N ARG A 100 8.84 -12.32 12.21
CA ARG A 100 7.49 -12.64 12.72
C ARG A 100 6.47 -12.69 11.58
N ARG A 101 5.41 -13.45 11.78
CA ARG A 101 4.25 -13.52 10.90
C ARG A 101 3.04 -12.92 11.60
N ASP A 102 1.99 -12.64 10.83
CA ASP A 102 0.67 -12.31 11.37
C ASP A 102 0.71 -11.09 12.30
N ALA A 103 1.42 -10.02 11.87
CA ALA A 103 1.69 -8.85 12.67
C ALA A 103 0.39 -8.16 13.14
N GLU A 104 -0.59 -8.01 12.24
CA GLU A 104 -1.88 -7.44 12.61
C GLU A 104 -2.68 -8.34 13.56
N GLU A 105 -2.66 -9.66 13.35
CA GLU A 105 -3.31 -10.60 14.27
C GLU A 105 -2.69 -10.53 15.66
N HIS A 106 -1.38 -10.33 15.78
CA HIS A 106 -0.71 -10.13 17.05
C HIS A 106 -1.17 -8.83 17.74
N TRP A 107 -1.17 -7.71 17.00
CA TRP A 107 -1.67 -6.42 17.49
C TRP A 107 -3.12 -6.52 17.98
N LEU A 108 -4.00 -7.13 17.19
CA LEU A 108 -5.42 -7.27 17.52
C LEU A 108 -5.65 -8.22 18.69
N ARG A 109 -4.87 -9.30 18.80
CA ARG A 109 -4.90 -10.19 19.97
C ARG A 109 -4.54 -9.41 21.23
N ARG A 110 -3.51 -8.56 21.15
CA ARG A 110 -3.09 -7.72 22.26
C ARG A 110 -4.19 -6.74 22.68
N VAL A 111 -4.90 -6.15 21.72
CA VAL A 111 -6.09 -5.32 22.00
C VAL A 111 -7.18 -6.13 22.69
N ARG A 112 -7.52 -7.33 22.18
CA ARG A 112 -8.54 -8.22 22.77
C ARG A 112 -8.23 -8.65 24.19
N GLU A 113 -6.97 -8.96 24.50
CA GLU A 113 -6.52 -9.27 25.85
C GLU A 113 -6.76 -8.13 26.85
N ILE A 114 -6.71 -6.89 26.38
CA ILE A 114 -6.87 -5.69 27.22
C ILE A 114 -8.33 -5.32 27.41
N VAL A 115 -9.10 -5.27 26.31
CA VAL A 115 -10.49 -4.78 26.35
C VAL A 115 -11.51 -5.88 26.62
N GLY A 116 -11.13 -7.15 26.43
CA GLY A 116 -11.98 -8.32 26.61
C GLY A 116 -12.87 -8.64 25.41
N ALA A 117 -13.81 -9.56 25.64
CA ALA A 117 -14.68 -10.09 24.59
C ALA A 117 -15.90 -9.19 24.30
N GLU A 118 -16.34 -8.41 25.28
CA GLU A 118 -17.56 -7.61 25.19
C GLU A 118 -17.45 -6.43 24.20
N PRO A 119 -16.37 -5.63 24.17
CA PRO A 119 -16.27 -4.52 23.22
C PRO A 119 -16.32 -4.97 21.77
N ILE A 120 -16.93 -4.15 20.91
CA ILE A 120 -16.99 -4.40 19.45
C ILE A 120 -15.70 -3.87 18.80
N LEU A 121 -15.01 -4.69 18.04
CA LEU A 121 -13.82 -4.27 17.27
C LEU A 121 -14.18 -4.10 15.79
N SER A 122 -13.89 -2.92 15.26
CA SER A 122 -14.02 -2.60 13.84
C SER A 122 -12.68 -2.17 13.29
N GLY A 123 -12.30 -2.67 12.11
CA GLY A 123 -11.10 -2.21 11.41
C GLY A 123 -11.42 -1.54 10.08
N SER A 124 -10.62 -0.54 9.72
CA SER A 124 -10.54 -0.04 8.34
C SER A 124 -9.25 -0.51 7.70
N PHE A 125 -9.31 -1.01 6.46
CA PHE A 125 -8.18 -1.66 5.78
C PHE A 125 -8.09 -1.28 4.31
N ASP A 126 -6.91 -1.54 3.74
CA ASP A 126 -6.65 -1.46 2.31
C ASP A 126 -7.15 -2.71 1.58
N THR A 127 -7.57 -2.58 0.32
CA THR A 127 -7.85 -3.72 -0.57
C THR A 127 -6.66 -4.66 -0.76
N HIS A 128 -5.45 -4.15 -0.68
CA HIS A 128 -4.20 -4.91 -0.76
C HIS A 128 -3.85 -5.59 0.57
N GLY A 129 -4.64 -5.40 1.64
CA GLY A 129 -4.46 -6.14 2.88
C GLY A 129 -4.69 -7.65 2.75
N ASN A 130 -4.06 -8.43 3.63
CA ASN A 130 -4.19 -9.88 3.72
C ASN A 130 -5.16 -10.25 4.85
N MET A 131 -6.36 -10.69 4.46
CA MET A 131 -7.41 -11.05 5.41
C MET A 131 -7.39 -12.54 5.73
N SER A 132 -6.73 -12.90 6.83
CA SER A 132 -6.74 -14.27 7.36
C SER A 132 -8.03 -14.58 8.15
N GLU A 133 -8.31 -15.87 8.36
CA GLU A 133 -9.40 -16.29 9.24
C GLU A 133 -9.18 -15.84 10.69
N GLU A 134 -7.93 -15.79 11.15
CA GLU A 134 -7.59 -15.33 12.51
C GLU A 134 -7.87 -13.83 12.68
N LEU A 135 -7.50 -13.02 11.68
CA LEU A 135 -7.82 -11.59 11.68
C LEU A 135 -9.34 -11.38 11.77
N VAL A 136 -10.11 -12.12 10.96
CA VAL A 136 -11.59 -12.09 10.99
C VAL A 136 -12.13 -12.56 12.34
N ARG A 137 -11.49 -13.54 12.98
CA ARG A 137 -11.90 -14.02 14.31
C ARG A 137 -11.72 -12.94 15.37
N LEU A 138 -10.63 -12.18 15.33
CA LEU A 138 -10.34 -11.09 16.27
C LEU A 138 -11.25 -9.87 16.11
N LEU A 139 -11.68 -9.57 14.88
CA LEU A 139 -12.58 -8.47 14.54
C LEU A 139 -14.06 -8.83 14.68
N ASP A 140 -14.94 -7.84 14.84
CA ASP A 140 -16.39 -7.99 14.65
C ASP A 140 -16.87 -7.41 13.33
N LEU A 141 -16.23 -6.32 12.91
CA LEU A 141 -16.50 -5.58 11.69
C LEU A 141 -15.20 -5.26 10.97
N ALA A 142 -15.27 -5.17 9.65
CA ALA A 142 -14.16 -4.71 8.82
C ALA A 142 -14.70 -3.96 7.60
N ALA A 143 -14.14 -2.79 7.33
CA ALA A 143 -14.41 -2.00 6.13
C ALA A 143 -13.13 -1.91 5.30
N PHE A 144 -13.18 -2.32 4.04
CA PHE A 144 -12.07 -2.24 3.11
C PHE A 144 -12.28 -1.11 2.10
N HIS A 145 -11.21 -0.56 1.51
CA HIS A 145 -11.37 0.24 0.29
C HIS A 145 -12.17 -0.54 -0.76
N ARG A 146 -12.93 0.18 -1.58
CA ARG A 146 -13.68 -0.39 -2.71
C ARG A 146 -13.08 0.04 -4.04
N HIS A 147 -12.14 0.99 -4.00
CA HIS A 147 -11.42 1.51 -5.15
C HIS A 147 -9.91 1.29 -5.03
N ALA A 148 -9.30 0.98 -6.16
CA ALA A 148 -7.87 1.00 -6.43
C ALA A 148 -7.69 1.72 -7.79
N PRO A 149 -7.13 2.95 -7.85
CA PRO A 149 -6.53 3.74 -6.77
C PRO A 149 -7.47 4.08 -5.61
N HIS A 150 -6.93 4.29 -4.41
CA HIS A 150 -7.69 4.47 -3.15
C HIS A 150 -8.30 5.87 -3.01
N ILE A 151 -9.25 6.21 -3.87
CA ILE A 151 -9.98 7.48 -3.83
C ILE A 151 -11.09 7.52 -2.77
N ASP A 152 -11.31 6.43 -2.04
CA ASP A 152 -12.40 6.27 -1.06
C ASP A 152 -11.90 6.07 0.39
N SER A 153 -10.66 6.46 0.71
CA SER A 153 -10.10 6.19 2.03
C SER A 153 -10.85 6.86 3.18
N ALA A 154 -11.34 8.09 3.01
CA ALA A 154 -12.13 8.76 4.04
C ALA A 154 -13.48 8.06 4.25
N GLN A 155 -14.14 7.65 3.17
CA GLN A 155 -15.42 6.96 3.18
C GLN A 155 -15.31 5.57 3.81
N THR A 156 -14.19 4.87 3.61
CA THR A 156 -13.92 3.58 4.28
C THR A 156 -13.76 3.74 5.78
N ARG A 157 -13.00 4.74 6.23
CA ARG A 157 -12.83 5.04 7.67
C ARG A 157 -14.16 5.44 8.30
N GLU A 158 -14.90 6.35 7.67
CA GLU A 158 -16.24 6.75 8.10
C GLU A 158 -17.18 5.54 8.23
N ARG A 159 -17.19 4.66 7.22
CA ARG A 159 -18.02 3.45 7.24
C ARG A 159 -17.65 2.51 8.39
N ALA A 160 -16.35 2.29 8.64
CA ALA A 160 -15.88 1.48 9.76
C ALA A 160 -16.39 2.00 11.11
N VAL A 161 -16.33 3.32 11.31
CA VAL A 161 -16.75 3.99 12.55
C VAL A 161 -18.28 4.01 12.68
N ARG A 162 -19.01 4.36 11.62
CA ARG A 162 -20.49 4.38 11.65
C ARG A 162 -21.07 2.99 11.91
N ASN A 163 -20.53 1.95 11.26
CA ASN A 163 -20.96 0.57 11.49
C ASN A 163 -20.67 0.13 12.92
N LEU A 164 -19.48 0.44 13.44
CA LEU A 164 -19.11 0.17 14.83
C LEU A 164 -20.13 0.78 15.81
N VAL A 165 -20.39 2.07 15.68
CA VAL A 165 -21.32 2.79 16.57
C VAL A 165 -22.73 2.25 16.46
N SER A 166 -23.18 1.91 15.24
CA SER A 166 -24.50 1.30 15.01
C SER A 166 -24.63 -0.06 15.73
N VAL A 167 -23.64 -0.94 15.61
CA VAL A 167 -23.63 -2.25 16.25
C VAL A 167 -23.58 -2.14 17.78
N VAL A 168 -22.74 -1.26 18.32
CA VAL A 168 -22.71 -1.02 19.78
C VAL A 168 -24.07 -0.51 20.28
N LYS A 169 -24.73 0.41 19.55
CA LYS A 169 -26.08 0.90 19.92
C LYS A 169 -27.15 -0.18 19.83
N HIS A 170 -27.04 -1.10 18.87
CA HIS A 170 -27.95 -2.23 18.73
C HIS A 170 -27.83 -3.20 19.92
N GLY A 171 -26.64 -3.31 20.53
CA GLY A 171 -26.40 -4.17 21.69
C GLY A 171 -26.33 -5.66 21.36
N GLY A 172 -26.21 -6.00 20.07
CA GLY A 172 -26.03 -7.37 19.59
C GLY A 172 -24.71 -7.49 18.82
N ARG A 173 -24.21 -8.71 18.66
CA ARG A 173 -23.01 -8.99 17.87
C ARG A 173 -23.41 -9.60 16.52
N PRO A 174 -22.93 -9.07 15.39
CA PRO A 174 -23.29 -9.58 14.08
C PRO A 174 -22.66 -10.95 13.81
N HIS A 175 -23.30 -11.72 12.93
CA HIS A 175 -22.69 -12.87 12.30
C HIS A 175 -21.69 -12.40 11.26
N LYS A 176 -20.57 -13.12 11.14
CA LYS A 176 -19.51 -12.84 10.18
C LYS A 176 -19.12 -14.09 9.41
N ALA A 177 -18.98 -13.96 8.09
CA ALA A 177 -18.54 -15.04 7.23
C ALA A 177 -17.28 -14.63 6.48
N TRP A 178 -16.41 -15.61 6.20
CA TRP A 178 -15.16 -15.42 5.49
C TRP A 178 -14.93 -16.50 4.44
N VAL A 179 -14.39 -16.10 3.29
CA VAL A 179 -13.98 -17.00 2.21
C VAL A 179 -12.57 -16.60 1.77
N ARG A 180 -11.65 -17.57 1.76
CA ARG A 180 -10.37 -17.43 1.04
C ARG A 180 -10.57 -17.73 -0.43
N ILE A 181 -10.08 -16.85 -1.29
CA ILE A 181 -10.06 -17.04 -2.74
C ILE A 181 -8.60 -17.30 -3.12
N PRO A 182 -8.22 -18.46 -3.68
CA PRO A 182 -6.82 -18.80 -3.95
C PRO A 182 -6.28 -18.07 -5.20
N VAL A 183 -6.26 -16.74 -5.12
CA VAL A 183 -5.74 -15.79 -6.12
C VAL A 183 -4.88 -14.77 -5.38
N LEU A 184 -3.71 -14.46 -5.90
CA LEU A 184 -2.88 -13.36 -5.44
C LEU A 184 -2.34 -12.62 -6.68
N LEU A 185 -2.72 -11.36 -6.82
CA LEU A 185 -2.39 -10.53 -7.97
C LEU A 185 -1.85 -9.18 -7.50
N PRO A 186 -0.88 -8.57 -8.22
CA PRO A 186 -0.39 -7.25 -7.90
C PRO A 186 -1.48 -6.18 -8.13
N GLY A 187 -1.39 -5.06 -7.40
CA GLY A 187 -2.36 -3.96 -7.47
C GLY A 187 -2.56 -3.40 -8.88
N GLU A 188 -1.48 -3.39 -9.67
CA GLU A 188 -1.43 -2.97 -11.07
C GLU A 188 -2.29 -3.85 -11.97
N ARG A 189 -2.61 -5.08 -11.55
CA ARG A 189 -3.55 -5.96 -12.26
C ARG A 189 -4.98 -5.89 -11.74
N THR A 190 -5.20 -5.32 -10.56
CA THR A 190 -6.49 -5.34 -9.85
C THR A 190 -7.11 -3.95 -9.73
N SER A 191 -6.62 -2.96 -10.47
CA SER A 191 -7.16 -1.61 -10.50
C SER A 191 -8.63 -1.58 -10.92
N THR A 192 -9.47 -1.01 -10.06
CA THR A 192 -10.93 -0.88 -10.23
C THR A 192 -11.38 0.09 -11.33
N VAL A 193 -10.44 0.75 -12.01
CA VAL A 193 -10.74 1.66 -13.13
C VAL A 193 -10.91 0.91 -14.46
N VAL A 194 -10.46 -0.35 -14.53
CA VAL A 194 -10.54 -1.23 -15.71
C VAL A 194 -11.30 -2.53 -15.41
N GLU A 195 -11.76 -3.20 -16.45
CA GLU A 195 -12.35 -4.54 -16.33
C GLU A 195 -11.26 -5.61 -16.14
N PRO A 196 -11.54 -6.70 -15.39
CA PRO A 196 -12.80 -7.04 -14.75
C PRO A 196 -12.94 -6.46 -13.33
N ALA A 197 -11.91 -5.80 -12.78
CA ALA A 197 -11.90 -5.32 -11.41
C ALA A 197 -13.09 -4.40 -11.12
N LYS A 198 -13.40 -3.49 -12.05
CA LYS A 198 -14.59 -2.63 -11.99
C LYS A 198 -15.88 -3.43 -11.78
N THR A 199 -16.12 -4.47 -12.60
CA THR A 199 -17.30 -5.33 -12.46
C THR A 199 -17.28 -6.14 -11.17
N VAL A 200 -16.14 -6.72 -10.81
CA VAL A 200 -15.97 -7.59 -9.63
C VAL A 200 -16.22 -6.79 -8.36
N PHE A 201 -15.48 -5.71 -8.12
CA PHE A 201 -15.66 -4.84 -6.94
C PHE A 201 -17.00 -4.11 -6.97
N GLY A 202 -17.53 -3.82 -8.15
CA GLY A 202 -18.87 -3.27 -8.35
C GLY A 202 -20.00 -4.15 -7.80
N GLN A 203 -19.76 -5.44 -7.52
CA GLN A 203 -20.75 -6.33 -6.90
C GLN A 203 -20.95 -6.10 -5.39
N LEU A 204 -20.08 -5.35 -4.71
CA LEU A 204 -20.17 -5.15 -3.26
C LEU A 204 -21.49 -4.50 -2.87
N LEU A 205 -21.82 -3.35 -3.46
CA LEU A 205 -23.03 -2.59 -3.11
C LEU A 205 -24.33 -3.35 -3.43
N PRO A 206 -24.54 -3.89 -4.65
CA PRO A 206 -25.73 -4.69 -4.94
C PRO A 206 -25.88 -5.91 -4.02
N THR A 207 -24.77 -6.56 -3.66
CA THR A 207 -24.79 -7.71 -2.74
C THR A 207 -25.18 -7.31 -1.33
N ILE A 208 -24.65 -6.18 -0.83
CA ILE A 208 -25.01 -5.62 0.49
C ILE A 208 -26.51 -5.36 0.56
N ASP A 209 -27.07 -4.67 -0.44
CA ASP A 209 -28.49 -4.31 -0.46
C ASP A 209 -29.38 -5.56 -0.56
N LYS A 210 -29.03 -6.50 -1.43
CA LYS A 210 -29.79 -7.73 -1.69
C LYS A 210 -29.91 -8.62 -0.45
N HIS A 211 -28.82 -8.75 0.31
CA HIS A 211 -28.72 -9.63 1.48
C HIS A 211 -28.88 -8.88 2.81
N ASN A 212 -29.21 -7.58 2.77
CA ASN A 212 -29.36 -6.74 3.97
C ASN A 212 -28.15 -6.85 4.93
N LEU A 213 -26.95 -6.79 4.36
CA LEU A 213 -25.70 -6.88 5.12
C LEU A 213 -25.43 -5.57 5.88
N ILE A 214 -24.65 -5.67 6.96
CA ILE A 214 -24.06 -4.49 7.60
C ILE A 214 -22.93 -3.94 6.72
N ASP A 215 -22.04 -4.81 6.25
CA ASP A 215 -21.05 -4.50 5.21
C ASP A 215 -20.52 -5.78 4.55
N ALA A 216 -19.88 -5.59 3.40
CA ALA A 216 -19.08 -6.59 2.71
C ALA A 216 -17.74 -5.98 2.28
N ALA A 217 -16.69 -6.78 2.40
CA ALA A 217 -15.33 -6.43 2.03
C ALA A 217 -14.75 -7.49 1.09
N MET A 218 -13.96 -7.01 0.11
CA MET A 218 -13.09 -7.82 -0.73
C MET A 218 -11.68 -7.29 -0.63
N CYS A 219 -10.71 -8.18 -0.49
CA CYS A 219 -9.29 -7.89 -0.58
C CYS A 219 -8.65 -8.77 -1.66
N VAL A 220 -7.51 -8.33 -2.18
CA VAL A 220 -6.74 -9.06 -3.22
C VAL A 220 -5.48 -9.72 -2.65
N GLY A 221 -5.17 -9.45 -1.38
CA GLY A 221 -3.89 -9.80 -0.76
C GLY A 221 -2.75 -8.89 -1.23
N PHE A 222 -1.67 -8.85 -0.47
CA PHE A 222 -0.50 -8.07 -0.81
C PHE A 222 0.49 -8.94 -1.58
N PHE A 223 0.63 -8.67 -2.89
CA PHE A 223 1.44 -9.50 -3.77
C PHE A 223 2.89 -9.61 -3.28
N TRP A 224 3.49 -8.51 -2.82
CA TRP A 224 4.88 -8.49 -2.40
C TRP A 224 5.14 -8.85 -0.93
N ALA A 225 4.19 -9.49 -0.26
CA ALA A 225 4.47 -10.19 0.98
C ALA A 225 4.48 -11.71 0.76
N ASP A 226 5.51 -12.38 1.28
CA ASP A 226 5.60 -13.82 1.32
C ASP A 226 5.09 -14.34 2.68
N GLU A 227 3.77 -14.40 2.82
CA GLU A 227 3.12 -14.94 4.03
C GLU A 227 2.03 -15.97 3.70
N PRO A 228 1.78 -16.94 4.60
CA PRO A 228 0.75 -17.96 4.38
C PRO A 228 -0.66 -17.39 4.17
N ARG A 229 -0.95 -16.24 4.77
CA ARG A 229 -2.26 -15.55 4.69
C ARG A 229 -2.51 -14.85 3.36
N ASN A 230 -1.50 -14.70 2.50
CA ASN A 230 -1.62 -13.90 1.29
C ASN A 230 -2.49 -14.59 0.26
N ALA A 231 -3.61 -13.95 -0.01
CA ALA A 231 -4.62 -14.32 -0.99
C ALA A 231 -5.72 -13.25 -0.99
N ALA A 232 -6.48 -13.23 -2.08
CA ALA A 232 -7.77 -12.59 -2.10
C ALA A 232 -8.72 -13.23 -1.08
N GLY A 233 -9.65 -12.43 -0.57
CA GLY A 233 -10.59 -12.87 0.45
C GLY A 233 -11.84 -12.01 0.50
N VAL A 234 -12.92 -12.62 0.96
CA VAL A 234 -14.20 -11.95 1.20
C VAL A 234 -14.54 -12.03 2.68
N PHE A 235 -15.00 -10.91 3.24
CA PHE A 235 -15.62 -10.85 4.56
C PHE A 235 -16.99 -10.19 4.46
N THR A 236 -17.98 -10.74 5.15
CA THR A 236 -19.32 -10.17 5.24
C THR A 236 -19.77 -10.17 6.69
N SER A 237 -20.56 -9.17 7.06
CA SER A 237 -21.20 -9.06 8.38
C SER A 237 -22.69 -8.81 8.23
N ALA A 238 -23.52 -9.52 8.99
CA ALA A 238 -24.98 -9.43 8.92
C ALA A 238 -25.64 -9.82 10.25
N TRP A 239 -26.92 -9.49 10.40
CA TRP A 239 -27.72 -9.93 11.56
C TRP A 239 -28.25 -11.36 11.43
N HIS A 240 -28.21 -11.95 10.23
CA HIS A 240 -28.53 -13.36 9.98
C HIS A 240 -27.33 -14.07 9.36
N ALA A 241 -27.01 -15.26 9.89
CA ALA A 241 -25.85 -16.04 9.44
C ALA A 241 -25.95 -16.44 7.96
N ASP A 242 -27.14 -16.84 7.50
CA ASP A 242 -27.36 -17.29 6.12
C ASP A 242 -27.13 -16.16 5.11
N ASP A 243 -27.48 -14.92 5.47
CA ASP A 243 -27.23 -13.75 4.62
C ASP A 243 -25.73 -13.48 4.47
N ALA A 244 -24.98 -13.53 5.59
CA ALA A 244 -23.52 -13.36 5.57
C ALA A 244 -22.85 -14.45 4.71
N VAL A 245 -23.19 -15.71 4.92
CA VAL A 245 -22.64 -16.86 4.18
C VAL A 245 -22.95 -16.76 2.68
N THR A 246 -24.22 -16.60 2.33
CA THR A 246 -24.65 -16.57 0.91
C THR A 246 -24.00 -15.43 0.15
N ALA A 247 -23.92 -14.25 0.76
CA ALA A 247 -23.25 -13.10 0.16
C ALA A 247 -21.75 -13.34 -0.04
N ALA A 248 -21.07 -13.92 0.96
CA ALA A 248 -19.63 -14.16 0.89
C ALA A 248 -19.29 -15.15 -0.24
N GLU A 249 -20.04 -16.24 -0.35
CA GLU A 249 -19.87 -17.23 -1.42
C GLU A 249 -20.16 -16.62 -2.81
N SER A 250 -21.19 -15.79 -2.93
CA SER A 250 -21.53 -15.12 -4.19
C SER A 250 -20.40 -14.20 -4.66
N LEU A 251 -19.87 -13.35 -3.78
CA LEU A 251 -18.77 -12.44 -4.12
C LEU A 251 -17.48 -13.21 -4.44
N ALA A 252 -17.16 -14.23 -3.64
CA ALA A 252 -15.98 -15.07 -3.85
C ALA A 252 -16.02 -15.81 -5.18
N LYS A 253 -17.20 -16.33 -5.55
CA LYS A 253 -17.44 -16.96 -6.84
C LYS A 253 -17.23 -15.98 -7.99
N THR A 254 -17.79 -14.77 -7.91
CA THR A 254 -17.59 -13.75 -8.96
C THR A 254 -16.12 -13.42 -9.14
N PHE A 255 -15.38 -13.19 -8.05
CA PHE A 255 -13.95 -12.91 -8.12
C PHE A 255 -13.20 -14.08 -8.78
N TRP A 256 -13.46 -15.31 -8.31
CA TRP A 256 -12.80 -16.52 -8.83
C TRP A 256 -13.04 -16.72 -10.33
N GLU A 257 -14.27 -16.53 -10.81
CA GLU A 257 -14.62 -16.69 -12.22
C GLU A 257 -13.89 -15.70 -13.14
N HIS A 258 -13.61 -14.49 -12.65
CA HIS A 258 -12.93 -13.44 -13.41
C HIS A 258 -11.40 -13.43 -13.22
N ARG A 259 -10.84 -14.27 -12.34
CA ARG A 259 -9.41 -14.24 -11.96
C ARG A 259 -8.41 -14.23 -13.14
N LYS A 260 -8.74 -14.93 -14.25
CA LYS A 260 -7.88 -15.04 -15.44
C LYS A 260 -8.00 -13.85 -16.40
N GLN A 261 -8.95 -12.94 -16.15
CA GLN A 261 -9.24 -11.79 -17.00
C GLN A 261 -8.57 -10.51 -16.48
N PHE A 262 -8.06 -10.51 -15.25
CA PHE A 262 -7.31 -9.37 -14.70
C PHE A 262 -6.03 -9.13 -15.50
N GLN A 263 -5.78 -7.87 -15.85
CA GLN A 263 -4.69 -7.42 -16.71
C GLN A 263 -4.04 -6.18 -16.10
N ILE A 264 -2.79 -5.92 -16.50
CA ILE A 264 -2.08 -4.70 -16.12
C ILE A 264 -2.89 -3.49 -16.61
N VAL A 265 -3.09 -2.51 -15.72
CA VAL A 265 -3.93 -1.33 -15.96
C VAL A 265 -3.41 -0.39 -17.05
N SER A 266 -2.09 -0.38 -17.29
CA SER A 266 -1.46 0.43 -18.33
C SER A 266 -1.75 -0.12 -19.72
N GLU A 267 -2.07 0.77 -20.67
CA GLU A 267 -2.32 0.39 -22.08
C GLU A 267 -1.10 -0.29 -22.71
N HIS A 268 0.09 0.22 -22.42
CA HIS A 268 1.35 -0.39 -22.81
C HIS A 268 2.08 -0.92 -21.57
N TYR A 269 2.60 -2.13 -21.67
CA TYR A 269 3.43 -2.76 -20.66
C TYR A 269 4.35 -3.79 -21.30
N GLY A 270 5.47 -4.06 -20.66
CA GLY A 270 6.50 -4.95 -21.20
C GLY A 270 7.81 -4.82 -20.46
N THR A 271 8.89 -5.27 -21.07
CA THR A 271 10.25 -5.05 -20.59
C THR A 271 10.64 -3.56 -20.66
N LEU A 272 11.68 -3.18 -19.94
CA LEU A 272 12.24 -1.83 -20.03
C LEU A 272 12.77 -1.52 -21.44
N ASP A 273 13.37 -2.51 -22.12
CA ASP A 273 13.86 -2.32 -23.49
C ASP A 273 12.72 -2.00 -24.46
N GLU A 274 11.56 -2.67 -24.31
CA GLU A 274 10.36 -2.35 -25.09
C GLU A 274 9.81 -0.95 -24.76
N ALA A 275 9.91 -0.49 -23.51
CA ALA A 275 9.54 0.87 -23.13
C ALA A 275 10.45 1.92 -23.79
N LEU A 276 11.76 1.65 -23.85
CA LEU A 276 12.74 2.51 -24.53
C LEU A 276 12.53 2.49 -26.06
N ASP A 277 12.26 1.32 -26.64
CA ASP A 277 11.89 1.21 -28.06
C ASP A 277 10.62 2.01 -28.37
N PHE A 278 9.62 1.95 -27.49
CA PHE A 278 8.40 2.74 -27.60
C PHE A 278 8.71 4.24 -27.55
N ALA A 279 9.61 4.68 -26.65
CA ALA A 279 10.04 6.09 -26.60
C ALA A 279 10.67 6.57 -27.92
N LEU A 280 11.45 5.73 -28.61
CA LEU A 280 12.03 6.05 -29.93
C LEU A 280 10.98 6.23 -31.03
N THR A 281 9.77 5.68 -30.87
CA THR A 281 8.64 5.93 -31.78
C THR A 281 8.04 7.33 -31.64
N ARG A 282 8.50 8.11 -30.65
CA ARG A 282 8.04 9.48 -30.33
C ARG A 282 6.53 9.54 -30.06
N PRO A 283 6.01 8.80 -29.06
CA PRO A 283 4.61 8.89 -28.66
C PRO A 283 4.28 10.29 -28.10
N ALA A 284 3.01 10.53 -27.78
CA ALA A 284 2.61 11.81 -27.22
C ALA A 284 3.32 12.05 -25.88
N ARG A 285 3.88 13.26 -25.73
CA ARG A 285 4.77 13.63 -24.62
C ARG A 285 4.04 14.37 -23.49
N PRO A 286 4.52 14.27 -22.23
CA PRO A 286 5.56 13.34 -21.81
C PRO A 286 5.05 11.88 -21.81
N LEU A 287 5.92 10.96 -22.22
CA LEU A 287 5.72 9.53 -21.97
C LEU A 287 6.13 9.24 -20.53
N PHE A 288 5.18 8.80 -19.72
CA PHE A 288 5.51 8.26 -18.41
C PHE A 288 5.89 6.78 -18.53
N VAL A 289 7.02 6.40 -17.94
CA VAL A 289 7.44 5.00 -17.82
C VAL A 289 7.47 4.64 -16.34
N SER A 290 6.60 3.73 -15.91
CA SER A 290 6.61 3.21 -14.54
C SER A 290 7.67 2.11 -14.40
N ASP A 291 8.69 2.37 -13.58
CA ASP A 291 9.72 1.42 -13.15
C ASP A 291 9.15 0.52 -12.04
N SER A 292 8.40 -0.52 -12.44
CA SER A 292 7.52 -1.23 -11.49
C SER A 292 8.26 -2.04 -10.43
N GLY A 293 9.48 -2.50 -10.74
CA GLY A 293 10.34 -3.22 -9.81
C GLY A 293 10.82 -2.37 -8.63
N ASP A 294 10.82 -1.05 -8.77
CA ASP A 294 11.19 -0.10 -7.72
C ASP A 294 10.05 0.85 -7.36
N ASN A 295 8.85 0.30 -7.17
CA ASN A 295 7.65 1.03 -6.79
C ASN A 295 7.67 1.38 -5.29
N VAL A 296 7.97 2.64 -4.95
CA VAL A 296 7.98 3.10 -3.55
C VAL A 296 6.58 3.14 -2.92
N THR A 297 5.50 3.17 -3.73
CA THR A 297 4.13 3.06 -3.22
C THR A 297 3.71 1.63 -2.92
N ALA A 298 4.59 0.64 -3.16
CA ALA A 298 4.41 -0.77 -2.79
C ALA A 298 5.57 -1.30 -1.92
N GLY A 299 6.36 -0.39 -1.34
CA GLY A 299 7.41 -0.74 -0.39
C GLY A 299 8.80 -1.01 -0.97
N ALA A 300 9.03 -0.72 -2.25
CA ALA A 300 10.39 -0.72 -2.79
C ALA A 300 11.25 0.39 -2.16
N THR A 301 12.57 0.28 -2.33
CA THR A 301 13.55 1.17 -1.71
C THR A 301 13.60 2.55 -2.37
N GLY A 302 13.25 2.66 -3.65
CA GLY A 302 13.26 3.90 -4.42
C GLY A 302 14.65 4.31 -4.94
N ASP A 303 15.68 3.52 -4.64
CA ASP A 303 17.06 3.80 -5.01
C ASP A 303 17.64 2.80 -6.02
N ILE A 304 16.83 1.86 -6.53
CA ILE A 304 17.29 0.88 -7.51
C ILE A 304 17.65 1.58 -8.82
N THR A 305 18.87 1.33 -9.31
CA THR A 305 19.46 1.99 -10.48
C THR A 305 19.33 1.19 -11.78
N TYR A 306 18.57 0.08 -11.77
CA TYR A 306 18.38 -0.83 -12.92
C TYR A 306 18.00 -0.07 -14.19
N ALA A 307 16.96 0.78 -14.10
CA ALA A 307 16.43 1.48 -15.26
C ALA A 307 17.43 2.48 -15.86
N ILE A 308 18.20 3.16 -15.00
CA ILE A 308 19.25 4.10 -15.42
C ILE A 308 20.36 3.34 -16.15
N HIS A 309 20.90 2.27 -15.55
CA HIS A 309 21.96 1.46 -16.18
C HIS A 309 21.55 0.87 -17.52
N HIS A 310 20.29 0.46 -17.67
CA HIS A 310 19.77 -0.04 -18.93
C HIS A 310 19.67 1.05 -20.00
N ALA A 311 19.13 2.23 -19.66
CA ALA A 311 19.10 3.35 -20.58
C ALA A 311 20.51 3.81 -20.99
N LEU A 312 21.48 3.80 -20.07
CA LEU A 312 22.87 4.18 -20.37
C LEU A 312 23.59 3.21 -21.33
N LYS A 313 23.08 1.99 -21.50
CA LYS A 313 23.61 1.02 -22.48
C LYS A 313 22.98 1.19 -23.88
N ARG A 314 21.94 2.01 -24.01
CA ARG A 314 21.19 2.22 -25.26
C ARG A 314 21.71 3.46 -25.98
N HIS A 315 22.79 3.31 -26.75
CA HIS A 315 23.36 4.42 -27.54
C HIS A 315 22.36 5.02 -28.54
N ASP A 316 21.45 4.21 -29.08
CA ASP A 316 20.36 4.69 -29.94
C ASP A 316 19.37 5.62 -29.22
N ILE A 317 19.19 5.47 -27.91
CA ILE A 317 18.47 6.42 -27.06
C ILE A 317 19.35 7.64 -26.76
N LEU A 318 20.57 7.43 -26.29
CA LEU A 318 21.47 8.52 -25.85
C LEU A 318 21.90 9.45 -26.98
N ASP A 319 22.06 8.93 -28.19
CA ASP A 319 22.43 9.69 -29.39
C ASP A 319 21.18 10.29 -30.10
N SER A 320 19.98 9.99 -29.60
CA SER A 320 18.74 10.56 -30.12
C SER A 320 18.46 11.95 -29.52
N SER A 321 17.36 12.57 -29.97
CA SER A 321 16.85 13.80 -29.35
C SER A 321 15.92 13.56 -28.17
N VAL A 322 15.71 12.31 -27.74
CA VAL A 322 14.82 11.95 -26.62
C VAL A 322 15.43 12.40 -25.30
N ARG A 323 14.78 13.33 -24.60
CA ARG A 323 15.18 13.74 -23.24
C ARG A 323 14.50 12.87 -22.20
N ILE A 324 15.30 12.20 -21.37
CA ILE A 324 14.83 11.30 -20.31
C ILE A 324 15.12 11.90 -18.93
N LEU A 325 14.10 11.92 -18.08
CA LEU A 325 14.21 12.17 -16.65
C LEU A 325 13.95 10.87 -15.88
N PHE A 326 14.84 10.50 -14.95
CA PHE A 326 14.57 9.52 -13.92
C PHE A 326 14.16 10.23 -12.64
N GLY A 327 12.87 10.18 -12.30
CA GLY A 327 12.28 10.91 -11.19
C GLY A 327 12.27 10.13 -9.89
N GLY A 328 12.74 10.78 -8.82
CA GLY A 328 12.52 10.35 -7.44
C GLY A 328 13.46 9.27 -6.93
N VAL A 329 14.73 9.29 -7.35
CA VAL A 329 15.76 8.37 -6.80
C VAL A 329 16.03 8.75 -5.35
N TRP A 330 15.83 7.82 -4.41
CA TRP A 330 16.13 8.08 -3.00
C TRP A 330 17.64 8.06 -2.76
N ASP A 331 18.23 9.23 -2.50
CA ASP A 331 19.66 9.40 -2.28
C ASP A 331 19.92 10.69 -1.46
N PRO A 332 19.69 10.66 -0.13
CA PRO A 332 19.86 11.82 0.73
C PRO A 332 21.29 12.35 0.75
N GLU A 333 22.28 11.48 0.56
CA GLU A 333 23.68 11.88 0.50
C GLU A 333 23.97 12.70 -0.75
N THR A 334 23.35 12.38 -1.90
CA THR A 334 23.47 13.19 -3.13
C THR A 334 22.76 14.53 -3.00
N VAL A 335 21.59 14.59 -2.36
CA VAL A 335 20.92 15.87 -2.08
C VAL A 335 21.83 16.78 -1.26
N GLN A 336 22.43 16.28 -0.18
CA GLN A 336 23.33 17.08 0.65
C GLN A 336 24.58 17.53 -0.11
N ALA A 337 25.20 16.65 -0.89
CA ALA A 337 26.37 16.99 -1.70
C ALA A 337 26.05 18.06 -2.77
N ALA A 338 24.88 17.98 -3.40
CA ALA A 338 24.41 18.99 -4.35
C ALA A 338 24.20 20.34 -3.65
N ALA A 339 23.59 20.33 -2.46
CA ALA A 339 23.37 21.54 -1.67
C ALA A 339 24.67 22.22 -1.24
N ASP A 340 25.66 21.45 -0.81
CA ASP A 340 26.97 21.97 -0.39
C ASP A 340 27.78 22.55 -1.56
N ALA A 341 27.64 21.95 -2.76
CA ALA A 341 28.34 22.39 -3.95
C ALA A 341 27.68 23.58 -4.66
N GLY A 342 26.34 23.63 -4.64
CA GLY A 342 25.52 24.66 -5.29
C GLY A 342 25.15 24.36 -6.75
N GLU A 343 24.13 25.05 -7.24
CA GLU A 343 23.68 24.96 -8.65
C GLU A 343 24.82 25.35 -9.62
N GLY A 344 24.92 24.62 -10.73
CA GLY A 344 25.99 24.74 -11.73
C GLY A 344 27.28 23.99 -11.38
N ALA A 345 27.44 23.48 -10.15
CA ALA A 345 28.59 22.67 -9.78
C ALA A 345 28.54 21.27 -10.41
N VAL A 346 29.71 20.62 -10.53
CA VAL A 346 29.83 19.24 -11.03
C VAL A 346 30.22 18.33 -9.87
N LEU A 347 29.33 17.39 -9.54
CA LEU A 347 29.57 16.31 -8.58
C LEU A 347 30.23 15.12 -9.28
N ARG A 348 31.20 14.47 -8.63
CA ARG A 348 31.83 13.23 -9.12
C ARG A 348 31.52 12.12 -8.13
N ARG A 349 30.46 11.36 -8.38
CA ARG A 349 29.96 10.33 -7.47
C ARG A 349 29.00 9.35 -8.15
N GLY A 350 28.78 8.23 -7.48
CA GLY A 350 27.65 7.34 -7.73
C GLY A 350 26.34 7.93 -7.19
N ILE A 351 25.24 7.65 -7.89
CA ILE A 351 23.86 7.97 -7.48
C ILE A 351 23.06 6.68 -7.31
N GLY A 352 22.25 6.61 -6.25
CA GLY A 352 21.37 5.49 -5.94
C GLY A 352 22.11 4.22 -5.48
N ALA A 353 21.36 3.13 -5.31
CA ALA A 353 21.84 1.84 -4.81
C ALA A 353 22.56 1.94 -3.45
N LEU A 354 22.02 2.80 -2.56
CA LEU A 354 22.46 2.97 -1.18
C LEU A 354 21.98 1.82 -0.27
N VAL A 355 20.77 1.32 -0.54
CA VAL A 355 20.09 0.27 0.23
C VAL A 355 19.93 -1.00 -0.61
N ASP A 356 19.40 -0.90 -1.84
CA ASP A 356 19.24 -2.08 -2.70
C ASP A 356 20.16 -2.02 -3.94
N SER A 357 21.32 -2.65 -3.80
CA SER A 357 22.29 -2.78 -4.90
C SER A 357 22.18 -4.09 -5.68
N ARG A 358 21.14 -4.91 -5.43
CA ARG A 358 20.99 -6.23 -6.08
C ARG A 358 20.71 -6.12 -7.58
N TYR A 359 20.11 -5.01 -7.99
CA TYR A 359 19.64 -4.77 -9.37
C TYR A 359 20.44 -3.70 -10.11
N GLY A 360 21.51 -3.20 -9.50
CA GLY A 360 22.40 -2.22 -10.11
C GLY A 360 23.37 -1.64 -9.08
N ALA A 361 24.59 -1.31 -9.53
CA ALA A 361 25.53 -0.53 -8.72
C ALA A 361 25.11 0.95 -8.70
N PRO A 362 25.66 1.79 -7.80
CA PRO A 362 25.53 3.23 -7.92
C PRO A 362 25.93 3.70 -9.34
N VAL A 363 25.20 4.68 -9.88
CA VAL A 363 25.47 5.19 -11.24
C VAL A 363 26.58 6.23 -11.18
N ASP A 364 27.81 5.78 -11.44
CA ASP A 364 28.98 6.67 -11.48
C ASP A 364 28.89 7.68 -12.63
N GLY A 365 29.25 8.93 -12.34
CA GLY A 365 29.27 9.97 -13.36
C GLY A 365 29.79 11.32 -12.88
N GLU A 366 29.98 12.22 -13.84
CA GLU A 366 30.05 13.66 -13.60
C GLU A 366 28.64 14.23 -13.73
N TRP A 367 28.10 14.71 -12.61
CA TRP A 367 26.71 15.17 -12.51
C TRP A 367 26.68 16.67 -12.28
N THR A 368 26.16 17.42 -13.25
CA THR A 368 25.94 18.86 -13.11
C THR A 368 24.68 19.10 -12.29
N VAL A 369 24.78 19.87 -11.21
CA VAL A 369 23.64 20.30 -10.40
C VAL A 369 22.85 21.34 -11.18
N LEU A 370 21.67 20.98 -11.68
CA LEU A 370 20.81 21.90 -12.43
C LEU A 370 19.95 22.76 -11.51
N GLN A 371 19.41 22.15 -10.46
CA GLN A 371 18.47 22.80 -9.56
C GLN A 371 18.50 22.15 -8.18
N ILE A 372 18.35 22.94 -7.12
CA ILE A 372 18.14 22.47 -5.75
C ILE A 372 16.75 22.91 -5.29
N LEU A 373 15.94 21.96 -4.83
CA LEU A 373 14.60 22.19 -4.32
C LEU A 373 14.60 22.13 -2.79
N LEU A 374 13.95 23.12 -2.17
CA LEU A 374 13.83 23.23 -0.73
C LEU A 374 12.45 22.76 -0.26
N GLY A 375 12.42 22.06 0.86
CA GLY A 375 11.20 21.68 1.56
C GLY A 375 10.59 22.84 2.36
N PRO A 376 9.42 22.61 3.01
CA PRO A 376 8.73 23.62 3.81
C PRO A 376 9.55 24.22 4.96
N ASP A 377 10.52 23.47 5.48
CA ASP A 377 11.46 23.90 6.52
C ASP A 377 12.71 24.60 5.96
N SER A 378 12.70 24.94 4.66
CA SER A 378 13.79 25.55 3.90
C SER A 378 15.06 24.70 3.81
N LYS A 379 14.98 23.38 4.07
CA LYS A 379 16.11 22.47 3.86
C LYS A 379 16.10 21.87 2.45
N PRO A 380 17.26 21.54 1.88
CA PRO A 380 17.33 20.79 0.63
C PRO A 380 16.62 19.44 0.75
N THR A 381 15.67 19.19 -0.15
CA THR A 381 14.89 17.93 -0.17
C THR A 381 15.02 17.18 -1.49
N GLU A 382 15.33 17.89 -2.58
CA GLU A 382 15.53 17.28 -3.89
C GLU A 382 16.57 18.07 -4.70
N ALA A 383 17.31 17.39 -5.57
CA ALA A 383 18.21 18.02 -6.53
C ALA A 383 18.03 17.39 -7.91
N VAL A 384 18.10 18.21 -8.95
CA VAL A 384 18.07 17.78 -10.35
C VAL A 384 19.49 17.75 -10.88
N LEU A 385 19.89 16.61 -11.42
CA LEU A 385 21.25 16.33 -11.83
C LEU A 385 21.28 15.91 -13.29
N ARG A 386 22.23 16.45 -14.06
CA ARG A 386 22.47 16.08 -15.45
C ARG A 386 23.82 15.40 -15.61
N GLY A 387 23.82 14.21 -16.21
CA GLY A 387 25.03 13.44 -16.44
C GLY A 387 24.76 12.25 -17.34
N ASN A 388 25.78 11.74 -18.02
CA ASN A 388 25.69 10.52 -18.83
C ASN A 388 24.58 10.53 -19.92
N GLY A 389 24.16 11.73 -20.37
CA GLY A 389 23.10 11.88 -21.38
C GLY A 389 21.67 11.81 -20.85
N VAL A 390 21.47 11.76 -19.53
CA VAL A 390 20.16 11.72 -18.87
C VAL A 390 20.07 12.75 -17.74
N ASP A 391 18.85 13.06 -17.32
CA ASP A 391 18.60 13.82 -16.10
C ASP A 391 18.02 12.89 -15.02
N VAL A 392 18.38 13.14 -13.76
CA VAL A 392 17.94 12.35 -12.60
C VAL A 392 17.54 13.32 -11.49
N THR A 393 16.41 13.08 -10.83
CA THR A 393 16.12 13.76 -9.56
C THR A 393 16.45 12.84 -8.39
N VAL A 394 17.21 13.36 -7.43
CA VAL A 394 17.57 12.68 -6.18
C VAL A 394 16.83 13.30 -5.00
N ARG A 395 16.36 12.50 -4.06
CA ARG A 395 15.51 12.94 -2.94
C ARG A 395 16.08 12.54 -1.58
N SER A 396 15.82 13.39 -0.58
CA SER A 396 16.24 13.13 0.80
C SER A 396 15.32 12.15 1.53
N ASN A 397 14.06 12.05 1.11
CA ASN A 397 13.08 11.11 1.64
C ASN A 397 12.66 10.08 0.59
N ARG A 398 12.30 8.88 1.04
CA ARG A 398 11.72 7.83 0.19
C ARG A 398 10.24 8.18 -0.04
N ALA A 399 9.95 8.81 -1.17
CA ALA A 399 8.60 9.25 -1.51
C ALA A 399 8.34 9.26 -3.02
N PRO A 400 7.09 9.01 -3.46
CA PRO A 400 6.75 8.99 -4.89
C PRO A 400 7.03 10.33 -5.58
N PHE A 401 7.49 10.28 -6.83
CA PHE A 401 7.63 11.45 -7.70
C PHE A 401 6.27 11.92 -8.21
N ALA A 402 5.47 12.54 -7.35
CA ALA A 402 4.11 12.99 -7.66
C ALA A 402 3.81 14.34 -7.00
N ARG A 403 2.81 15.05 -7.53
CA ARG A 403 2.38 16.36 -7.02
C ARG A 403 1.85 16.26 -5.61
N THR A 404 2.16 17.25 -4.78
CA THR A 404 1.77 17.21 -3.37
C THR A 404 0.28 17.42 -3.16
N ASP A 405 -0.46 17.93 -4.14
CA ASP A 405 -1.91 18.15 -4.13
C ASP A 405 -2.71 16.99 -4.75
N ASP A 406 -2.05 15.90 -5.15
CA ASP A 406 -2.68 14.79 -5.85
C ASP A 406 -3.75 14.07 -4.98
N ALA A 407 -4.90 13.77 -5.58
CA ALA A 407 -6.01 13.09 -4.94
C ALA A 407 -5.67 11.65 -4.49
N GLY A 408 -4.61 11.04 -5.07
CA GLY A 408 -4.05 9.75 -4.66
C GLY A 408 -3.29 9.79 -3.33
N PHE A 409 -3.08 10.98 -2.73
CA PHE A 409 -2.51 11.12 -1.39
C PHE A 409 -3.62 11.42 -0.34
N PRO A 410 -4.19 10.40 0.34
CA PRO A 410 -5.02 10.65 1.50
C PRO A 410 -4.23 11.34 2.65
N PRO A 411 -4.95 11.91 3.65
CA PRO A 411 -4.30 12.46 4.85
C PRO A 411 -3.41 11.42 5.54
N GLY A 412 -2.18 11.80 5.87
CA GLY A 412 -1.23 10.94 6.58
C GLY A 412 -0.31 10.08 5.71
N ILE A 413 -0.42 10.12 4.37
CA ILE A 413 0.60 9.51 3.49
C ILE A 413 1.84 10.42 3.42
N VAL A 414 3.02 9.80 3.46
CA VAL A 414 4.31 10.46 3.24
C VAL A 414 4.33 11.10 1.85
N ARG A 415 4.45 12.43 1.82
CA ARG A 415 4.56 13.21 0.57
C ARG A 415 6.02 13.54 0.30
N GLY A 416 6.39 13.48 -0.97
CA GLY A 416 7.64 14.05 -1.44
C GLY A 416 7.57 15.57 -1.58
N PRO A 417 8.67 16.23 -1.94
CA PRO A 417 8.62 17.59 -2.45
C PRO A 417 7.81 17.68 -3.76
N GLU A 418 7.33 18.89 -4.06
CA GLU A 418 6.67 19.18 -5.33
C GLU A 418 7.62 18.85 -6.50
N PRO A 419 7.18 18.06 -7.49
CA PRO A 419 8.03 17.70 -8.61
C PRO A 419 8.39 18.93 -9.44
N ILE A 420 9.52 18.82 -10.13
CA ILE A 420 9.95 19.83 -11.10
C ILE A 420 9.01 19.89 -12.30
N ASP A 421 9.06 20.98 -13.06
CA ASP A 421 8.41 21.06 -14.36
C ASP A 421 9.01 20.00 -15.31
N ILE A 422 8.14 19.11 -15.78
CA ILE A 422 8.52 18.00 -16.66
C ILE A 422 8.23 18.26 -18.14
N ALA A 423 7.69 19.43 -18.51
CA ALA A 423 7.20 19.71 -19.87
C ALA A 423 8.28 19.67 -20.96
N GLU A 424 9.55 19.79 -20.58
CA GLU A 424 10.70 19.71 -21.49
C GLU A 424 11.23 18.29 -21.72
N TYR A 425 10.76 17.30 -20.96
CA TYR A 425 11.16 15.91 -21.12
C TYR A 425 10.24 15.17 -22.08
N ASP A 426 10.82 14.30 -22.89
CA ASP A 426 10.05 13.39 -23.73
C ASP A 426 9.63 12.15 -22.94
N VAL A 427 10.47 11.70 -22.00
CA VAL A 427 10.24 10.53 -21.14
C VAL A 427 10.49 10.91 -19.69
N VAL A 428 9.55 10.53 -18.82
CA VAL A 428 9.70 10.63 -17.37
C VAL A 428 9.54 9.23 -16.78
N VAL A 429 10.64 8.67 -16.28
CA VAL A 429 10.66 7.38 -15.60
C VAL A 429 10.32 7.63 -14.12
N VAL A 430 9.26 7.00 -13.64
CA VAL A 430 8.74 7.16 -12.27
C VAL A 430 8.77 5.84 -11.53
N LYS A 431 9.02 5.92 -10.23
CA LYS A 431 9.15 4.78 -9.31
C LYS A 431 7.82 4.47 -8.61
N ASN A 432 6.77 4.27 -9.41
CA ASN A 432 5.43 3.91 -8.94
C ASN A 432 4.81 2.81 -9.82
N GLY A 433 3.78 2.15 -9.27
CA GLY A 433 3.07 1.07 -9.95
C GLY A 433 2.24 1.57 -11.12
N TYR A 434 1.09 2.17 -10.80
CA TYR A 434 0.26 2.93 -11.73
C TYR A 434 0.42 4.44 -11.50
N LEU A 435 0.11 5.22 -12.53
CA LEU A 435 0.19 6.68 -12.45
C LEU A 435 -0.80 7.22 -11.42
N PHE A 436 -0.35 8.21 -10.66
CA PHE A 436 -1.24 9.01 -9.83
C PHE A 436 -2.23 9.80 -10.72
N PRO A 437 -3.42 10.13 -10.21
CA PRO A 437 -4.41 10.94 -10.93
C PRO A 437 -3.83 12.14 -11.71
N ALA A 438 -3.03 13.01 -11.08
CA ALA A 438 -2.48 14.17 -11.75
C ALA A 438 -1.39 13.80 -12.77
N GLN A 439 -0.59 12.76 -12.51
CA GLN A 439 0.35 12.24 -13.52
C GLN A 439 -0.38 11.69 -14.76
N ALA A 440 -1.52 11.03 -14.56
CA ALA A 440 -2.34 10.52 -15.66
C ALA A 440 -2.99 11.66 -16.47
N GLU A 441 -3.32 12.78 -15.82
CA GLU A 441 -3.78 14.00 -16.49
C GLU A 441 -2.65 14.68 -17.29
N ASP A 442 -1.41 14.67 -16.76
CA ASP A 442 -0.23 15.25 -17.39
C ASP A 442 0.36 14.36 -18.50
N ALA A 443 0.09 13.06 -18.49
CA ALA A 443 0.66 12.08 -19.40
C ALA A 443 0.13 12.23 -20.84
N GLY A 444 1.04 12.40 -21.79
CA GLY A 444 0.70 12.24 -23.21
C GLY A 444 0.57 10.76 -23.59
N SER A 445 1.34 9.89 -22.93
CA SER A 445 1.32 8.43 -23.10
C SER A 445 1.88 7.78 -21.83
N ALA A 446 1.58 6.50 -21.61
CA ALA A 446 2.05 5.74 -20.45
C ALA A 446 2.55 4.34 -20.85
N PHE A 447 3.59 3.87 -20.18
CA PHE A 447 4.14 2.52 -20.34
C PHE A 447 4.54 1.95 -18.97
N MET A 448 4.12 0.73 -18.65
CA MET A 448 4.56 0.04 -17.44
C MET A 448 5.73 -0.91 -17.75
N ALA A 449 6.94 -0.53 -17.35
CA ALA A 449 8.12 -1.35 -17.51
C ALA A 449 8.22 -2.36 -16.36
N ILE A 450 8.12 -3.65 -16.68
CA ILE A 450 8.20 -4.78 -15.75
C ILE A 450 9.67 -5.05 -15.40
N THR A 451 10.24 -4.15 -14.63
CA THR A 451 11.64 -4.19 -14.17
C THR A 451 11.81 -5.09 -12.96
N PRO A 452 13.03 -5.64 -12.73
CA PRO A 452 13.33 -6.39 -11.52
C PRO A 452 13.51 -5.47 -10.31
N GLY A 453 13.10 -5.94 -9.14
CA GLY A 453 13.26 -5.22 -7.89
C GLY A 453 12.42 -5.79 -6.74
N GLY A 454 12.37 -5.07 -5.61
CA GLY A 454 11.59 -5.45 -4.43
C GLY A 454 10.07 -5.43 -4.63
N THR A 455 9.59 -4.86 -5.74
CA THR A 455 8.18 -4.83 -6.14
C THR A 455 7.97 -5.35 -7.56
N ASP A 456 8.77 -6.32 -8.00
CA ASP A 456 8.68 -6.92 -9.33
C ASP A 456 7.27 -7.49 -9.62
N LEU A 457 6.73 -7.19 -10.80
CA LEU A 457 5.43 -7.72 -11.26
C LEU A 457 5.52 -9.13 -11.83
N ASP A 458 6.73 -9.60 -12.14
CA ASP A 458 6.98 -10.96 -12.58
C ASP A 458 7.21 -11.88 -11.37
N HIS A 459 6.13 -12.55 -10.94
CA HIS A 459 6.20 -13.57 -9.89
C HIS A 459 7.24 -14.66 -10.12
N GLY A 460 7.68 -14.91 -11.37
CA GLY A 460 8.71 -15.90 -11.68
C GLY A 460 10.12 -15.48 -11.26
N ARG A 461 10.35 -14.18 -11.00
CA ARG A 461 11.64 -13.63 -10.55
C ARG A 461 11.71 -13.41 -9.04
N LEU A 462 10.58 -13.51 -8.35
CA LEU A 462 10.47 -13.41 -6.91
C LEU A 462 10.46 -14.81 -6.27
N GLU A 463 11.24 -15.00 -5.21
CA GLU A 463 11.34 -16.28 -4.52
C GLU A 463 10.32 -16.39 -3.36
N TYR A 464 9.13 -16.90 -3.66
CA TYR A 464 8.11 -17.18 -2.64
C TYR A 464 8.36 -18.52 -1.97
N THR A 465 8.37 -18.53 -0.64
CA THR A 465 8.65 -19.69 0.20
C THR A 465 7.54 -19.99 1.22
N ALA A 466 6.68 -19.00 1.53
CA ALA A 466 5.72 -19.07 2.62
C ALA A 466 4.25 -19.03 2.19
N ILE A 467 3.93 -18.54 0.98
CA ILE A 467 2.55 -18.51 0.48
C ILE A 467 1.88 -19.89 0.50
N SER A 468 0.59 -19.90 0.86
CA SER A 468 -0.21 -21.13 0.89
C SER A 468 -0.71 -21.51 -0.51
N ARG A 469 -0.14 -22.57 -1.09
CA ARG A 469 -0.54 -23.17 -2.37
C ARG A 469 -1.57 -24.30 -2.20
N PRO A 470 -2.44 -24.57 -3.20
CA PRO A 470 -2.45 -23.98 -4.54
C PRO A 470 -2.93 -22.52 -4.58
N LEU A 471 -2.34 -21.71 -5.46
CA LEU A 471 -2.61 -20.27 -5.59
C LEU A 471 -2.40 -19.79 -7.04
N TYR A 472 -3.38 -19.10 -7.62
CA TYR A 472 -3.22 -18.47 -8.92
C TYR A 472 -2.43 -17.15 -8.76
N PRO A 473 -1.42 -16.84 -9.61
CA PRO A 473 -1.07 -17.51 -10.87
C PRO A 473 -0.06 -18.69 -10.82
N TRP A 474 0.53 -19.02 -9.67
CA TRP A 474 1.52 -20.14 -9.58
C TRP A 474 0.95 -21.51 -9.93
N ASP A 475 -0.35 -21.72 -9.70
CA ASP A 475 -1.08 -22.95 -9.98
C ASP A 475 -2.21 -22.68 -10.98
N GLU A 476 -2.18 -23.34 -12.15
CA GLU A 476 -3.20 -23.14 -13.18
C GLU A 476 -4.48 -23.96 -12.95
N THR A 477 -4.34 -25.14 -12.33
CA THR A 477 -5.43 -26.08 -12.03
C THR A 477 -5.65 -26.13 -10.53
N ILE A 478 -6.70 -25.45 -10.07
CA ILE A 478 -7.04 -25.33 -8.65
C ILE A 478 -8.50 -25.73 -8.49
N ASP A 479 -8.77 -26.70 -7.63
CA ASP A 479 -10.11 -26.99 -7.11
C ASP A 479 -10.38 -26.05 -5.92
N ALA A 480 -10.90 -24.85 -6.23
CA ALA A 480 -11.09 -23.81 -5.23
C ALA A 480 -12.31 -24.11 -4.35
N ASN A 481 -12.07 -24.35 -3.06
CA ASN A 481 -13.13 -24.37 -2.07
C ASN A 481 -13.55 -22.94 -1.71
N LEU A 482 -14.65 -22.49 -2.31
CA LEU A 482 -15.23 -21.16 -2.06
C LEU A 482 -16.39 -21.18 -1.06
N THR A 483 -16.49 -22.23 -0.25
CA THR A 483 -17.51 -22.33 0.80
C THR A 483 -17.19 -21.34 1.92
N ALA A 484 -18.15 -20.52 2.31
CA ALA A 484 -17.94 -19.55 3.38
C ALA A 484 -17.89 -20.21 4.74
N ARG A 485 -16.93 -19.78 5.55
CA ARG A 485 -16.83 -20.16 6.96
C ARG A 485 -17.54 -19.12 7.80
N LEU A 486 -18.54 -19.54 8.57
CA LEU A 486 -19.08 -18.70 9.63
C LEU A 486 -18.06 -18.64 10.76
N VAL A 487 -17.46 -17.46 10.98
CA VAL A 487 -16.39 -17.30 11.96
C VAL A 487 -16.99 -16.89 13.31
N PRO A 488 -16.75 -17.65 14.40
CA PRO A 488 -17.33 -17.31 15.69
C PRO A 488 -16.76 -15.99 16.23
N ALA A 489 -17.51 -15.36 17.13
CA ALA A 489 -17.00 -14.25 17.93
C ALA A 489 -15.78 -14.69 18.74
N TRP A 490 -14.86 -13.76 18.97
CA TRP A 490 -13.71 -14.02 19.83
C TRP A 490 -14.16 -14.27 21.27
N THR A 491 -13.54 -15.24 21.94
CA THR A 491 -13.73 -15.52 23.38
C THR A 491 -12.39 -15.68 24.07
N ALA A 492 -12.31 -15.29 25.35
CA ALA A 492 -11.07 -15.37 26.13
C ALA A 492 -10.59 -16.81 26.38
N ASP A 493 -11.52 -17.77 26.48
CA ASP A 493 -11.24 -19.18 26.82
C ASP A 493 -10.42 -19.96 25.77
N ARG A 494 -10.10 -19.35 24.63
CA ARG A 494 -9.34 -19.97 23.53
C ARG A 494 -7.95 -19.37 23.29
N ALA A 495 -7.52 -18.41 24.10
CA ALA A 495 -6.19 -17.80 23.98
C ALA A 495 -5.04 -18.78 24.30
N GLU A 496 -5.32 -19.98 24.83
CA GLU A 496 -4.31 -20.98 25.22
C GLU A 496 -4.12 -22.14 24.22
N ALA A 497 -4.74 -22.10 23.04
CA ALA A 497 -4.59 -23.16 22.04
C ALA A 497 -4.19 -22.59 20.68
N ASN A 498 -2.94 -22.15 20.56
CA ASN A 498 -2.08 -22.26 19.36
C ASN A 498 -0.65 -21.84 19.69
#